data_AF-A0AAD7WKI7-F1
#
_entry.id   AF-A0AAD7WKI7-F1
#
_cell.length_a   1.000
_cell.length_b   1.000
_cell.length_c   1.000
_cell.angle_alpha   90.00
_cell.angle_beta   90.00
_cell.angle_gamma   90.00
#
_symmetry.space_group_name_H-M   'P 1'
#
loop_
_entity.id
_entity.type
_entity.pdbx_description
1 polymer ?
#
loop_
_entity_poly.entity_id
_entity_poly.type
_entity_poly.pdbx_seq_one_letter_code
_entity_poly.pdbx_strand_id
1 'polypeptide(L)'
;MIVLNILGCLVTLTLFNSGRASTFGVDTTALEPEVSGDGALFLVNNALHSLEVSDYCRELLHIFAERYISYVSCLVTSVRPVKICQNCYIHFSILKEMYNNISSDQVGPDNVSCHDSLLRSDRLMLVFQLYQDQQQIWTTSNCASCLSEDSLSNVTLYYMTVLNQSLTCFEKNQEQGNHSILCKECKTSYRGLNELYGRMEKNHSLCLDIEYSMSITRGLWSKTFNCSFPRAETVPVIAVSSFMLFLPIIFYLSSFLHSEQKKRKLIHPKRAILHSNLMNIQDRSS
;
A
#
# COMPACT_ATOMS: atom_id res chain seq x y z
N MET A 1 10.07 25.56 -10.20
CA MET A 1 10.93 24.36 -10.22
C MET A 1 10.09 23.10 -10.47
N ILE A 2 9.39 23.00 -11.61
CA ILE A 2 8.51 21.87 -12.00
C ILE A 2 8.58 21.59 -13.53
N VAL A 3 9.52 22.20 -14.27
CA VAL A 3 9.58 22.08 -15.75
C VAL A 3 10.64 21.07 -16.22
N LEU A 4 11.34 20.41 -15.29
CA LEU A 4 12.44 19.48 -15.62
C LEU A 4 12.07 18.04 -15.27
N ASN A 5 11.03 17.47 -15.88
CA ASN A 5 10.77 16.03 -15.78
C ASN A 5 9.94 15.41 -16.93
N ILE A 6 9.73 16.14 -18.03
CA ILE A 6 8.94 15.64 -19.17
C ILE A 6 9.82 15.13 -20.32
N LEU A 7 11.14 15.36 -20.28
CA LEU A 7 12.05 14.96 -21.37
C LEU A 7 12.69 13.56 -21.22
N GLY A 8 12.40 12.82 -20.14
CA GLY A 8 13.01 11.51 -19.87
C GLY A 8 12.22 10.29 -20.36
N CYS A 9 10.97 10.46 -20.81
CA CYS A 9 10.08 9.34 -21.15
C CYS A 9 9.91 9.06 -22.65
N LEU A 10 10.55 9.84 -23.53
CA LEU A 10 10.33 9.76 -24.98
C LEU A 10 11.43 9.03 -25.78
N VAL A 11 12.45 8.47 -25.11
CA VAL A 11 13.61 7.85 -25.79
C VAL A 11 13.58 6.31 -25.79
N THR A 12 12.57 5.65 -25.21
CA THR A 12 12.50 4.17 -25.12
C THR A 12 11.35 3.53 -25.91
N LEU A 13 10.79 4.22 -26.92
CA LEU A 13 9.68 3.71 -27.74
C LEU A 13 9.97 3.63 -29.25
N THR A 14 11.24 3.65 -29.65
CA THR A 14 11.65 3.61 -31.08
C THR A 14 12.64 2.50 -31.41
N LEU A 15 12.50 1.31 -30.82
CA LEU A 15 13.22 0.11 -31.26
C LEU A 15 12.36 -1.15 -31.13
N PHE A 16 11.27 -1.27 -31.89
CA PHE A 16 10.67 -2.57 -32.22
C PHE A 16 9.77 -2.43 -33.45
N ASN A 17 10.37 -2.28 -34.64
CA ASN A 17 9.66 -2.59 -35.88
C ASN A 17 10.66 -2.85 -37.03
N SER A 18 10.98 -4.13 -37.27
CA SER A 18 11.27 -4.67 -38.61
C SER A 18 11.57 -6.17 -38.48
N GLY A 19 10.73 -7.03 -39.05
CA GLY A 19 10.87 -8.47 -38.94
C GLY A 19 10.05 -9.18 -40.02
N ARG A 20 10.61 -9.17 -41.23
CA ARG A 20 10.10 -9.71 -42.49
C ARG A 20 9.75 -11.19 -42.41
N ALA A 21 8.55 -11.55 -42.87
CA ALA A 21 8.17 -12.94 -43.13
C ALA A 21 9.11 -13.54 -44.18
N SER A 22 9.72 -14.68 -43.84
CA SER A 22 10.48 -15.52 -44.76
C SER A 22 9.93 -16.95 -44.68
N THR A 23 9.40 -17.40 -45.80
CA THR A 23 9.00 -18.79 -46.06
C THR A 23 10.26 -19.63 -46.22
N PHE A 24 10.48 -20.60 -45.34
CA PHE A 24 11.53 -21.60 -45.50
C PHE A 24 10.92 -22.86 -46.11
N GLY A 25 11.21 -23.09 -47.39
CA GLY A 25 11.12 -24.43 -47.99
C GLY A 25 12.34 -25.22 -47.53
N VAL A 26 12.12 -26.41 -46.97
CA VAL A 26 13.17 -27.36 -46.63
C VAL A 26 13.01 -28.55 -47.56
N ASP A 27 13.96 -28.71 -48.46
CA ASP A 27 14.22 -29.96 -49.14
C ASP A 27 15.74 -30.13 -49.19
N THR A 28 16.26 -31.13 -48.47
CA THR A 28 17.45 -31.93 -48.84
C THR A 28 17.82 -32.93 -47.74
N THR A 29 17.63 -34.20 -48.09
CA THR A 29 18.61 -35.31 -47.93
C THR A 29 19.20 -35.60 -46.55
N ALA A 30 18.75 -36.74 -46.02
CA ALA A 30 19.50 -37.77 -45.31
C ALA A 30 20.96 -37.46 -44.93
N LEU A 31 21.19 -37.37 -43.62
CA LEU A 31 22.48 -37.58 -43.00
C LEU A 31 22.27 -38.53 -41.82
N GLU A 32 22.54 -39.83 -42.03
CA GLU A 32 22.71 -40.78 -40.92
C GLU A 32 24.00 -40.44 -40.16
N PRO A 33 23.99 -40.55 -38.83
CA PRO A 33 25.18 -40.88 -38.08
C PRO A 33 25.02 -42.28 -37.47
N GLU A 34 25.81 -43.23 -37.96
CA GLU A 34 26.17 -44.43 -37.21
C GLU A 34 26.94 -44.00 -35.96
N VAL A 35 26.33 -44.12 -34.77
CA VAL A 35 27.05 -44.13 -33.49
C VAL A 35 26.39 -45.16 -32.57
N SER A 36 27.18 -46.12 -32.12
CA SER A 36 26.85 -47.14 -31.13
C SER A 36 26.38 -46.48 -29.82
N GLY A 37 25.06 -46.33 -29.66
CA GLY A 37 24.40 -45.48 -28.66
C GLY A 37 23.59 -46.22 -27.58
N ASP A 38 23.65 -47.56 -27.54
CA ASP A 38 22.77 -48.33 -26.64
C ASP A 38 23.15 -48.21 -25.15
N GLY A 39 24.44 -48.10 -24.83
CA GLY A 39 24.90 -48.03 -23.43
C GLY A 39 24.59 -46.71 -22.72
N ALA A 40 24.75 -45.59 -23.42
CA ALA A 40 24.47 -44.27 -22.87
C ALA A 40 22.97 -44.01 -22.70
N LEU A 41 22.16 -44.45 -23.69
CA LEU A 41 20.71 -44.38 -23.63
C LEU A 41 20.14 -45.26 -22.51
N PHE A 42 20.70 -46.45 -22.29
CA PHE A 42 20.30 -47.34 -21.20
C PHE A 42 20.62 -46.77 -19.81
N LEU A 43 21.78 -46.13 -19.63
CA LEU A 43 22.13 -45.47 -18.36
C LEU A 43 21.25 -44.25 -18.08
N VAL A 44 20.93 -43.46 -19.11
CA VAL A 44 19.98 -42.36 -19.00
C VAL A 44 18.57 -42.88 -18.69
N ASN A 45 18.12 -43.94 -19.36
CA ASN A 45 16.81 -44.54 -19.12
C ASN A 45 16.69 -45.17 -17.73
N ASN A 46 17.73 -45.84 -17.22
CA ASN A 46 17.73 -46.37 -15.86
C ASN A 46 17.81 -45.27 -14.80
N ALA A 47 18.57 -44.20 -15.06
CA ALA A 47 18.57 -43.01 -14.21
C ALA A 47 17.19 -42.30 -14.23
N LEU A 48 16.53 -42.27 -15.39
CA LEU A 48 15.17 -41.75 -15.57
C LEU A 48 14.12 -42.65 -14.88
N HIS A 49 14.35 -43.96 -14.82
CA HIS A 49 13.52 -44.92 -14.11
C HIS A 49 13.68 -44.78 -12.58
N SER A 50 14.86 -44.39 -12.09
CA SER A 50 15.06 -44.02 -10.67
C SER A 50 14.49 -42.64 -10.30
N LEU A 51 14.07 -41.86 -11.31
CA LEU A 51 13.31 -40.62 -11.21
C LEU A 51 11.80 -40.84 -11.38
N GLU A 52 11.31 -42.09 -11.42
CA GLU A 52 9.87 -42.35 -11.49
C GLU A 52 9.17 -41.89 -10.22
N VAL A 53 8.63 -40.69 -10.31
CA VAL A 53 7.56 -40.20 -9.45
C VAL A 53 6.44 -41.24 -9.50
N SER A 54 6.09 -41.79 -8.34
CA SER A 54 5.01 -42.79 -8.22
C SER A 54 3.71 -42.24 -8.81
N ASP A 55 2.87 -43.12 -9.33
CA ASP A 55 1.57 -42.71 -9.90
C ASP A 55 0.72 -41.93 -8.89
N TYR A 56 0.83 -42.26 -7.61
CA TYR A 56 0.23 -41.49 -6.52
C TYR A 56 0.73 -40.03 -6.46
N CYS A 57 2.05 -39.82 -6.49
CA CYS A 57 2.61 -38.46 -6.48
C CYS A 57 2.30 -37.69 -7.77
N ARG A 58 2.21 -38.40 -8.91
CA ARG A 58 1.80 -37.81 -10.19
C ARG A 58 0.35 -37.31 -10.14
N GLU A 59 -0.53 -38.08 -9.53
CA GLU A 59 -1.93 -37.69 -9.33
C GLU A 59 -2.05 -36.46 -8.41
N LEU A 60 -1.33 -36.46 -7.28
CA LEU A 60 -1.30 -35.29 -6.39
C LEU A 60 -0.80 -34.03 -7.11
N LEU A 61 0.23 -34.17 -7.96
CA LEU A 61 0.75 -33.07 -8.76
C LEU A 61 -0.28 -32.56 -9.77
N HIS A 62 -1.04 -33.46 -10.42
CA HIS A 62 -2.12 -33.09 -11.33
C HIS A 62 -3.21 -32.30 -10.60
N ILE A 63 -3.66 -32.78 -9.44
CA ILE A 63 -4.67 -32.08 -8.63
C ILE A 63 -4.14 -30.72 -8.18
N PHE A 64 -2.89 -30.63 -7.72
CA PHE A 64 -2.26 -29.35 -7.37
C PHE A 64 -2.30 -28.36 -8.55
N ALA A 65 -1.95 -28.81 -9.76
CA ALA A 65 -1.98 -27.96 -10.95
C ALA A 65 -3.40 -27.42 -11.24
N GLU A 66 -4.43 -28.25 -11.15
CA GLU A 66 -5.82 -27.80 -11.34
C GLU A 66 -6.26 -26.78 -10.30
N ARG A 67 -5.92 -27.00 -9.01
CA ARG A 67 -6.25 -26.06 -7.93
C ARG A 67 -5.49 -24.75 -8.08
N TYR A 68 -4.22 -24.82 -8.46
CA TYR A 68 -3.37 -23.66 -8.71
C TYR A 68 -3.95 -22.79 -9.84
N ILE A 69 -4.29 -23.41 -10.98
CA ILE A 69 -4.90 -22.71 -12.13
C ILE A 69 -6.23 -22.07 -11.72
N SER A 70 -7.07 -22.78 -10.96
CA SER A 70 -8.34 -22.25 -10.47
C SER A 70 -8.15 -21.01 -9.60
N TYR A 71 -7.18 -21.04 -8.68
CA TYR A 71 -6.86 -19.89 -7.83
C TYR A 71 -6.34 -18.71 -8.65
N VAL A 72 -5.35 -18.92 -9.52
CA VAL A 72 -4.79 -17.86 -10.37
C VAL A 72 -5.84 -17.26 -11.31
N SER A 73 -6.72 -18.09 -11.89
CA SER A 73 -7.85 -17.62 -12.70
C SER A 73 -8.77 -16.69 -11.90
N CYS A 74 -9.10 -17.06 -10.65
CA CYS A 74 -9.86 -16.20 -9.76
C CYS A 74 -9.14 -14.88 -9.45
N LEU A 75 -7.83 -14.93 -9.16
CA LEU A 75 -7.02 -13.74 -8.89
C LEU A 75 -7.10 -12.76 -10.06
N VAL A 76 -6.77 -13.22 -11.27
CA VAL A 76 -6.70 -12.39 -12.49
C VAL A 76 -8.05 -11.77 -12.82
N THR A 77 -9.14 -12.52 -12.68
CA THR A 77 -10.49 -12.03 -12.95
C THR A 77 -11.01 -11.07 -11.86
N SER A 78 -10.47 -11.16 -10.64
CA SER A 78 -10.89 -10.34 -9.49
C SER A 78 -9.98 -9.13 -9.22
N VAL A 79 -9.05 -8.78 -10.12
CA VAL A 79 -8.17 -7.60 -9.95
C VAL A 79 -8.92 -6.28 -10.20
N ARG A 80 -9.98 -6.28 -11.01
CA ARG A 80 -10.68 -5.04 -11.41
C ARG A 80 -12.21 -5.25 -11.44
N PRO A 81 -12.96 -4.68 -10.47
CA PRO A 81 -12.49 -4.07 -9.22
C PRO A 81 -11.83 -5.10 -8.30
N VAL A 82 -10.87 -4.68 -7.46
CA VAL A 82 -10.15 -5.60 -6.56
C VAL A 82 -11.13 -6.23 -5.57
N LYS A 83 -11.32 -7.55 -5.69
CA LYS A 83 -12.17 -8.40 -4.83
C LYS A 83 -11.52 -9.76 -4.59
N ILE A 84 -10.20 -9.77 -4.46
CA ILE A 84 -9.39 -10.99 -4.40
C ILE A 84 -9.70 -11.77 -3.12
N CYS A 85 -9.74 -11.09 -1.97
CA CYS A 85 -9.97 -11.77 -0.70
C CYS A 85 -11.40 -12.32 -0.61
N GLN A 86 -12.39 -11.57 -1.12
CA GLN A 86 -13.79 -11.99 -1.11
C GLN A 86 -14.09 -13.14 -2.08
N ASN A 87 -13.53 -13.11 -3.27
CA ASN A 87 -13.89 -14.08 -4.31
C ASN A 87 -13.00 -15.33 -4.27
N CYS A 88 -11.74 -15.20 -3.87
CA CYS A 88 -10.74 -16.25 -4.09
C CYS A 88 -10.32 -17.01 -2.84
N TYR A 89 -10.89 -16.70 -1.66
CA TYR A 89 -10.52 -17.37 -0.40
C TYR A 89 -10.72 -18.89 -0.44
N ILE A 90 -11.82 -19.36 -1.05
CA ILE A 90 -12.11 -20.80 -1.18
C ILE A 90 -11.03 -21.48 -2.00
N HIS A 91 -10.69 -20.91 -3.16
CA HIS A 91 -9.65 -21.45 -4.04
C HIS A 91 -8.28 -21.48 -3.37
N PHE A 92 -7.95 -20.44 -2.59
CA PHE A 92 -6.71 -20.42 -1.81
C PHE A 92 -6.69 -21.48 -0.72
N SER A 93 -7.80 -21.65 0.02
CA SER A 93 -7.91 -22.66 1.07
C SER A 93 -7.71 -24.08 0.53
N ILE A 94 -8.36 -24.41 -0.59
CA ILE A 94 -8.22 -25.71 -1.26
C ILE A 94 -6.78 -25.91 -1.79
N LEU A 95 -6.18 -24.88 -2.37
CA LEU A 95 -4.79 -24.95 -2.83
C LEU A 95 -3.82 -25.22 -1.66
N LYS A 96 -4.03 -24.53 -0.54
CA LYS A 96 -3.26 -24.70 0.70
C LYS A 96 -3.42 -26.11 1.28
N GLU A 97 -4.63 -26.64 1.32
CA GLU A 97 -4.88 -28.02 1.75
C GLU A 97 -4.14 -29.02 0.85
N MET A 98 -4.25 -28.88 -0.48
CA MET A 98 -3.55 -29.76 -1.42
C MET A 98 -2.04 -29.69 -1.27
N TYR A 99 -1.48 -28.50 -1.08
CA TYR A 99 -0.05 -28.33 -0.82
C TYR A 99 0.36 -28.95 0.51
N ASN A 100 -0.44 -28.81 1.57
CA ASN A 100 -0.19 -29.44 2.86
C ASN A 100 -0.19 -30.96 2.76
N ASN A 101 -1.07 -31.54 1.94
CA ASN A 101 -1.10 -32.99 1.70
C ASN A 101 0.21 -33.46 1.04
N ILE A 102 0.72 -32.73 0.04
CA ILE A 102 2.01 -33.04 -0.61
C ILE A 102 3.19 -32.84 0.33
N SER A 103 3.16 -31.77 1.13
CA SER A 103 4.28 -31.39 2.00
C SER A 103 4.31 -32.11 3.34
N SER A 104 3.24 -32.81 3.71
CA SER A 104 3.22 -33.60 4.93
C SER A 104 4.12 -34.83 4.82
N ASP A 105 4.66 -35.26 5.95
CA ASP A 105 5.38 -36.55 6.06
C ASP A 105 4.42 -37.76 6.03
N GLN A 106 3.14 -37.53 5.74
CA GLN A 106 2.18 -38.63 5.61
C GLN A 106 2.53 -39.45 4.38
N VAL A 107 2.73 -40.74 4.61
CA VAL A 107 3.00 -41.72 3.56
C VAL A 107 1.68 -42.13 2.91
N GLY A 108 1.64 -42.04 1.58
CA GLY A 108 0.52 -42.48 0.77
C GLY A 108 0.46 -44.01 0.61
N PRO A 109 -0.30 -44.49 -0.38
CA PRO A 109 -0.26 -45.88 -0.80
C PRO A 109 1.18 -46.35 -1.03
N ASP A 110 1.47 -47.60 -0.68
CA ASP A 110 2.79 -48.24 -0.84
C ASP A 110 3.93 -47.58 -0.04
N ASN A 111 3.60 -46.86 1.05
CA ASN A 111 4.58 -46.23 1.94
C ASN A 111 5.46 -45.17 1.22
N VAL A 112 4.90 -44.50 0.21
CA VAL A 112 5.58 -43.46 -0.59
C VAL A 112 5.27 -42.07 -0.05
N SER A 113 6.30 -41.27 0.22
CA SER A 113 6.18 -39.83 0.50
C SER A 113 6.48 -39.03 -0.76
N CYS A 114 5.64 -38.03 -1.05
CA CYS A 114 5.79 -37.16 -2.20
C CYS A 114 6.55 -35.86 -1.89
N HIS A 115 6.82 -35.58 -0.61
CA HIS A 115 7.43 -34.34 -0.17
C HIS A 115 8.78 -34.09 -0.88
N ASP A 116 9.75 -35.00 -0.75
CA ASP A 116 11.07 -34.79 -1.35
C ASP A 116 11.04 -34.95 -2.87
N SER A 117 10.24 -35.89 -3.37
CA SER A 117 10.12 -36.19 -4.81
C SER A 117 9.46 -35.07 -5.63
N LEU A 118 8.57 -34.27 -5.02
CA LEU A 118 7.87 -33.18 -5.72
C LEU A 118 8.36 -31.78 -5.32
N LEU A 119 8.83 -31.59 -4.08
CA LEU A 119 9.19 -30.27 -3.56
C LEU A 119 10.70 -30.02 -3.51
N ARG A 120 11.54 -31.07 -3.54
CA ARG A 120 13.00 -30.97 -3.40
C ARG A 120 13.80 -31.77 -4.43
N SER A 121 13.15 -32.29 -5.46
CA SER A 121 13.78 -33.19 -6.45
C SER A 121 14.65 -32.46 -7.47
N ASP A 122 14.43 -31.16 -7.68
CA ASP A 122 15.17 -30.34 -8.63
C ASP A 122 15.63 -29.01 -8.02
N ARG A 123 16.58 -28.33 -8.68
CA ARG A 123 17.16 -27.06 -8.20
C ARG A 123 16.15 -25.91 -8.19
N LEU A 124 15.16 -25.95 -9.06
CA LEU A 124 14.15 -24.89 -9.20
C LEU A 124 13.07 -25.01 -8.12
N MET A 125 12.76 -26.23 -7.67
CA MET A 125 11.71 -26.53 -6.69
C MET A 125 10.38 -25.85 -7.08
N LEU A 126 9.96 -26.06 -8.33
CA LEU A 126 8.92 -25.23 -8.95
C LEU A 126 7.59 -25.25 -8.17
N VAL A 127 7.13 -26.42 -7.72
CA VAL A 127 5.87 -26.56 -6.97
C VAL A 127 5.92 -25.76 -5.67
N PHE A 128 7.05 -25.84 -4.96
CA PHE A 128 7.30 -25.04 -3.75
C PHE A 128 7.25 -23.55 -4.06
N GLN A 129 7.99 -23.09 -5.07
CA GLN A 129 8.06 -21.67 -5.43
C GLN A 129 6.69 -21.12 -5.82
N LEU A 130 5.95 -21.82 -6.67
CA LEU A 130 4.62 -21.41 -7.11
C LEU A 130 3.67 -21.25 -5.91
N TYR A 131 3.69 -22.20 -4.97
CA TYR A 131 2.88 -22.09 -3.76
C TYR A 131 3.33 -20.93 -2.85
N GLN A 132 4.64 -20.73 -2.65
CA GLN A 132 5.17 -19.62 -1.85
C GLN A 132 4.74 -18.27 -2.42
N ASP A 133 4.74 -18.10 -3.75
CA ASP A 133 4.28 -16.88 -4.39
C ASP A 133 2.79 -16.63 -4.10
N GLN A 134 1.95 -17.67 -4.13
CA GLN A 134 0.52 -17.55 -3.77
C GLN A 134 0.34 -17.21 -2.28
N GLN A 135 1.11 -17.85 -1.41
CA GLN A 135 1.12 -17.57 0.02
C GLN A 135 1.56 -16.12 0.31
N GLN A 136 2.51 -15.59 -0.46
CA GLN A 136 2.95 -14.21 -0.36
C GLN A 136 1.87 -13.23 -0.82
N ILE A 137 1.16 -13.50 -1.93
CA ILE A 137 0.03 -12.68 -2.38
C ILE A 137 -1.04 -12.63 -1.29
N TRP A 138 -1.41 -13.78 -0.72
CA TRP A 138 -2.41 -13.88 0.35
C TRP A 138 -2.05 -13.06 1.60
N THR A 139 -0.81 -13.20 2.05
CA THR A 139 -0.30 -12.55 3.28
C THR A 139 -0.10 -11.05 3.10
N THR A 140 0.49 -10.63 1.97
CA THR A 140 0.69 -9.21 1.64
C THR A 140 -0.65 -8.49 1.47
N SER A 141 -1.67 -9.18 0.94
CA SER A 141 -3.03 -8.64 0.80
C SER A 141 -3.81 -8.64 2.12
N ASN A 142 -3.23 -9.19 3.19
CA ASN A 142 -3.85 -9.37 4.49
C ASN A 142 -5.27 -9.98 4.42
N CYS A 143 -5.49 -10.94 3.52
CA CYS A 143 -6.83 -11.50 3.29
C CYS A 143 -7.38 -12.23 4.52
N ALA A 144 -6.52 -12.74 5.39
CA ALA A 144 -6.91 -13.35 6.66
C ALA A 144 -7.74 -12.41 7.54
N SER A 145 -7.44 -11.09 7.55
CA SER A 145 -8.22 -10.11 8.33
C SER A 145 -9.66 -9.92 7.81
N CYS A 146 -9.95 -10.33 6.58
CA CYS A 146 -11.30 -10.28 6.03
C CYS A 146 -12.13 -11.54 6.30
N LEU A 147 -11.51 -12.59 6.85
CA LEU A 147 -12.14 -13.86 7.14
C LEU A 147 -12.35 -14.07 8.64
N SER A 148 -13.27 -14.99 8.95
CA SER A 148 -13.45 -15.61 10.26
C SER A 148 -13.53 -17.11 10.00
N GLU A 149 -12.52 -17.85 10.46
CA GLU A 149 -12.33 -19.27 10.11
C GLU A 149 -12.28 -19.43 8.58
N ASP A 150 -13.31 -20.04 7.98
CA ASP A 150 -13.39 -20.34 6.55
C ASP A 150 -14.45 -19.51 5.81
N SER A 151 -14.92 -18.41 6.40
CA SER A 151 -15.94 -17.56 5.79
C SER A 151 -15.61 -16.08 5.94
N LEU A 152 -16.28 -15.22 5.17
CA LEU A 152 -16.15 -13.77 5.33
C LEU A 152 -16.59 -13.34 6.73
N SER A 153 -15.77 -12.53 7.39
CA SER A 153 -16.09 -12.07 8.74
C SER A 153 -17.33 -11.16 8.74
N ASN A 154 -18.08 -11.17 9.84
CA ASN A 154 -19.24 -10.29 10.01
C ASN A 154 -18.88 -8.82 9.84
N VAL A 155 -17.66 -8.42 10.21
CA VAL A 155 -17.15 -7.05 10.04
C VAL A 155 -16.98 -6.72 8.57
N THR A 156 -16.39 -7.63 7.78
CA THR A 156 -16.24 -7.47 6.32
C THR A 156 -17.60 -7.37 5.64
N LEU A 157 -18.53 -8.27 5.96
CA LEU A 157 -19.89 -8.27 5.39
C LEU A 157 -20.65 -6.97 5.72
N TYR A 158 -20.51 -6.48 6.96
CA TYR A 158 -21.09 -5.21 7.37
C TYR A 158 -20.48 -4.03 6.59
N TYR A 159 -19.15 -3.99 6.45
CA TYR A 159 -18.48 -2.99 5.64
C TYR A 159 -18.97 -2.98 4.18
N MET A 160 -19.06 -4.15 3.54
CA MET A 160 -19.54 -4.26 2.16
C MET A 160 -21.00 -3.79 2.01
N THR A 161 -21.83 -4.03 3.02
CA THR A 161 -23.21 -3.54 3.05
C THR A 161 -23.26 -2.01 3.09
N VAL A 162 -22.49 -1.38 3.99
CA VAL A 162 -22.42 0.08 4.12
C VAL A 162 -21.78 0.73 2.87
N LEU A 163 -20.79 0.06 2.29
CA LEU A 163 -20.18 0.47 1.03
C LEU A 163 -21.21 0.46 -0.11
N ASN A 164 -21.94 -0.64 -0.29
CA ASN A 164 -22.96 -0.75 -1.32
C ASN A 164 -24.05 0.31 -1.14
N GLN A 165 -24.53 0.54 0.09
CA GLN A 165 -25.49 1.63 0.36
C GLN A 165 -24.95 3.00 -0.05
N SER A 166 -23.67 3.26 0.20
CA SER A 166 -23.02 4.52 -0.18
C SER A 166 -22.90 4.66 -1.70
N LEU A 167 -22.48 3.60 -2.39
CA LEU A 167 -22.35 3.58 -3.84
C LEU A 167 -23.71 3.68 -4.55
N THR A 168 -24.75 3.01 -4.04
CA THR A 168 -26.13 3.16 -4.56
C THR A 168 -26.62 4.60 -4.39
N CYS A 169 -26.27 5.28 -3.28
CA CYS A 169 -26.57 6.69 -3.14
C CYS A 169 -25.87 7.53 -4.22
N PHE A 170 -24.59 7.25 -4.48
CA PHE A 170 -23.82 7.97 -5.50
C PHE A 170 -24.43 7.77 -6.89
N GLU A 171 -24.71 6.52 -7.28
CA GLU A 171 -25.30 6.17 -8.57
C GLU A 171 -26.64 6.87 -8.79
N LYS A 172 -27.56 6.76 -7.82
CA LYS A 172 -28.90 7.38 -7.89
C LYS A 172 -28.87 8.90 -8.08
N ASN A 173 -27.92 9.59 -7.43
CA ASN A 173 -27.81 11.05 -7.52
C ASN A 173 -26.89 11.52 -8.66
N GLN A 174 -26.03 10.64 -9.17
CA GLN A 174 -25.19 10.91 -10.33
C GLN A 174 -26.04 11.01 -11.60
N GLU A 175 -27.03 10.13 -11.77
CA GLU A 175 -27.97 10.16 -12.90
C GLU A 175 -28.76 11.47 -13.00
N GLN A 176 -28.94 12.17 -11.88
CA GLN A 176 -29.64 13.46 -11.82
C GLN A 176 -28.76 14.64 -12.29
N GLY A 177 -27.48 14.42 -12.56
CA GLY A 177 -26.57 15.40 -13.19
C GLY A 177 -26.09 16.54 -12.30
N ASN A 178 -26.43 16.56 -11.00
CA ASN A 178 -26.04 17.64 -10.09
C ASN A 178 -25.19 17.13 -8.91
N HIS A 179 -23.87 17.27 -9.02
CA HIS A 179 -22.92 16.85 -7.99
C HIS A 179 -23.17 17.54 -6.63
N SER A 180 -23.68 18.77 -6.59
CA SER A 180 -23.95 19.48 -5.33
C SER A 180 -25.05 18.78 -4.51
N ILE A 181 -26.08 18.29 -5.18
CA ILE A 181 -27.18 17.53 -4.56
C ILE A 181 -26.64 16.18 -4.06
N LEU A 182 -25.86 15.47 -4.88
CA LEU A 182 -25.19 14.23 -4.49
C LEU A 182 -24.35 14.41 -3.21
N CYS A 183 -23.52 15.46 -3.15
CA CYS A 183 -22.70 15.74 -1.98
C CYS A 183 -23.53 16.00 -0.72
N LYS A 184 -24.73 16.57 -0.85
CA LYS A 184 -25.63 16.86 0.27
C LYS A 184 -26.34 15.60 0.74
N GLU A 185 -26.97 14.88 -0.18
CA GLU A 185 -27.80 13.70 0.11
C GLU A 185 -26.95 12.51 0.58
N CYS A 186 -25.79 12.26 -0.06
CA CYS A 186 -24.94 11.11 0.26
C CYS A 186 -23.89 11.39 1.35
N LYS A 187 -23.87 12.61 1.92
CA LYS A 187 -22.91 13.01 2.96
C LYS A 187 -22.92 12.08 4.16
N THR A 188 -24.11 11.74 4.64
CA THR A 188 -24.29 10.94 5.85
C THR A 188 -23.82 9.51 5.62
N SER A 189 -24.19 8.90 4.49
CA SER A 189 -23.74 7.55 4.12
C SER A 189 -22.22 7.47 3.95
N TYR A 190 -21.64 8.41 3.20
CA TYR A 190 -20.19 8.47 3.01
C TYR A 190 -19.44 8.70 4.34
N ARG A 191 -19.95 9.58 5.21
CA ARG A 191 -19.37 9.81 6.53
C ARG A 191 -19.42 8.54 7.38
N GLY A 192 -20.54 7.83 7.41
CA GLY A 192 -20.69 6.58 8.13
C GLY A 192 -19.72 5.50 7.64
N LEU A 193 -19.55 5.38 6.32
CA LEU A 193 -18.55 4.49 5.71
C LEU A 193 -17.11 4.86 6.13
N ASN A 194 -16.77 6.14 6.10
CA ASN A 194 -15.43 6.61 6.46
C ASN A 194 -15.13 6.45 7.96
N GLU A 195 -16.13 6.65 8.82
CA GLU A 195 -16.01 6.39 10.27
C GLU A 195 -15.88 4.88 10.55
N LEU A 196 -16.63 4.03 9.84
CA LEU A 196 -16.49 2.57 9.94
C LEU A 196 -15.08 2.13 9.52
N TYR A 197 -14.60 2.60 8.36
CA TYR A 197 -13.24 2.33 7.90
C TYR A 197 -12.20 2.75 8.94
N GLY A 198 -12.32 3.95 9.50
CA GLY A 198 -11.38 4.44 10.52
C GLY A 198 -11.41 3.63 11.83
N ARG A 199 -12.53 2.98 12.17
CA ARG A 199 -12.57 2.01 13.29
C ARG A 199 -11.86 0.70 12.93
N MET A 200 -12.07 0.19 11.72
CA MET A 200 -11.43 -1.03 11.24
C MET A 200 -9.91 -0.88 11.11
N GLU A 201 -9.46 0.29 10.66
CA GLU A 201 -8.05 0.66 10.61
C GLU A 201 -7.38 0.57 11.99
N LYS A 202 -8.03 1.13 13.02
CA LYS A 202 -7.55 1.05 14.41
C LYS A 202 -7.54 -0.36 14.98
N ASN A 203 -8.47 -1.20 14.53
CA ASN A 203 -8.59 -2.59 14.97
C ASN A 203 -7.73 -3.55 14.14
N HIS A 204 -6.90 -3.05 13.21
CA HIS A 204 -6.08 -3.86 12.30
C HIS A 204 -6.86 -4.92 11.52
N SER A 205 -8.11 -4.61 11.16
CA SER A 205 -9.03 -5.52 10.47
C SER A 205 -9.24 -5.15 8.99
N LEU A 206 -8.22 -4.54 8.36
CA LEU A 206 -8.27 -4.16 6.95
C LEU A 206 -7.61 -5.23 6.08
N CYS A 207 -8.26 -5.59 4.99
CA CYS A 207 -7.63 -6.35 3.91
C CYS A 207 -7.62 -5.52 2.62
N LEU A 208 -6.85 -5.97 1.63
CA LEU A 208 -6.65 -5.30 0.35
C LEU A 208 -7.97 -4.88 -0.32
N ASP A 209 -8.99 -5.74 -0.30
CA ASP A 209 -10.30 -5.45 -0.90
C ASP A 209 -10.95 -4.20 -0.29
N ILE A 210 -10.86 -4.05 1.04
CA ILE A 210 -11.43 -2.93 1.81
C ILE A 210 -10.62 -1.65 1.58
N GLU A 211 -9.29 -1.76 1.58
CA GLU A 211 -8.41 -0.62 1.30
C GLU A 211 -8.63 -0.09 -0.12
N TYR A 212 -8.73 -0.99 -1.10
CA TYR A 212 -9.00 -0.64 -2.48
C TYR A 212 -10.37 0.01 -2.64
N SER A 213 -11.43 -0.60 -2.10
CA SER A 213 -12.78 -0.03 -2.21
C SER A 213 -12.85 1.35 -1.57
N MET A 214 -12.25 1.54 -0.38
CA MET A 214 -12.26 2.83 0.29
C MET A 214 -11.45 3.89 -0.48
N SER A 215 -10.30 3.51 -1.04
CA SER A 215 -9.46 4.40 -1.86
C SER A 215 -10.23 4.91 -3.09
N ILE A 216 -10.90 3.99 -3.80
CA ILE A 216 -11.76 4.35 -4.94
C ILE A 216 -12.94 5.23 -4.50
N THR A 217 -13.66 4.87 -3.44
CA THR A 217 -14.79 5.67 -2.94
C THR A 217 -14.36 7.07 -2.51
N ARG A 218 -13.21 7.22 -1.84
CA ARG A 218 -12.61 8.53 -1.52
C ARG A 218 -12.24 9.30 -2.78
N GLY A 219 -11.69 8.62 -3.79
CA GLY A 219 -11.41 9.19 -5.10
C GLY A 219 -12.65 9.73 -5.79
N LEU A 220 -13.74 8.97 -5.81
CA LEU A 220 -15.04 9.39 -6.34
C LEU A 220 -15.57 10.61 -5.59
N TRP A 221 -15.61 10.54 -4.25
CA TRP A 221 -16.13 11.62 -3.41
C TRP A 221 -15.35 12.94 -3.57
N SER A 222 -14.02 12.85 -3.55
CA SER A 222 -13.15 14.04 -3.52
C SER A 222 -12.80 14.57 -4.91
N LYS A 223 -12.43 13.71 -5.86
CA LYS A 223 -11.91 14.13 -7.17
C LYS A 223 -12.99 14.15 -8.24
N THR A 224 -13.87 13.15 -8.26
CA THR A 224 -14.91 13.06 -9.30
C THR A 224 -16.08 13.99 -8.99
N PHE A 225 -16.58 13.97 -7.74
CA PHE A 225 -17.74 14.76 -7.33
C PHE A 225 -17.37 16.09 -6.66
N ASN A 226 -16.11 16.32 -6.30
CA ASN A 226 -15.65 17.54 -5.60
C ASN A 226 -16.41 17.85 -4.29
N CYS A 227 -16.84 16.82 -3.57
CA CYS A 227 -17.60 16.95 -2.33
C CYS A 227 -16.73 17.26 -1.09
N SER A 228 -15.44 17.54 -1.28
CA SER A 228 -14.51 17.83 -0.19
C SER A 228 -14.57 19.33 0.15
N PHE A 229 -15.27 19.67 1.22
CA PHE A 229 -15.35 21.04 1.71
C PHE A 229 -14.27 21.32 2.75
N PRO A 230 -13.58 22.47 2.67
CA PRO A 230 -12.66 22.89 3.73
C PRO A 230 -13.41 23.01 5.05
N ARG A 231 -12.82 22.48 6.12
CA ARG A 231 -13.41 22.48 7.46
C ARG A 231 -13.59 23.92 7.95
N ALA A 232 -14.71 24.23 8.58
CA ALA A 232 -15.03 25.56 9.13
C ALA A 232 -14.12 26.01 10.30
N GLU A 233 -13.17 25.17 10.71
CA GLU A 233 -12.16 25.47 11.73
C GLU A 233 -11.08 26.45 11.24
N THR A 234 -11.12 26.88 9.98
CA THR A 234 -10.21 27.91 9.46
C THR A 234 -10.34 29.23 10.21
N VAL A 235 -11.57 29.64 10.58
CA VAL A 235 -11.81 30.91 11.25
C VAL A 235 -11.14 31.00 12.63
N PRO A 236 -11.37 30.06 13.58
CA PRO A 236 -10.70 30.09 14.88
C PRO A 236 -9.18 29.94 14.75
N VAL A 237 -8.68 29.11 13.83
CA VAL A 237 -7.23 28.94 13.61
C VAL A 237 -6.59 30.23 13.12
N ILE A 238 -7.20 30.92 12.15
CA ILE A 238 -6.71 32.21 11.65
C ILE A 238 -6.73 33.27 12.76
N ALA A 239 -7.80 33.33 13.56
CA ALA A 239 -7.92 34.28 14.67
C ALA A 239 -6.83 34.10 15.73
N VAL A 240 -6.61 32.85 16.19
CA VAL A 240 -5.59 32.54 17.19
C VAL A 240 -4.18 32.79 16.64
N SER A 241 -3.92 32.37 15.39
CA SER A 241 -2.61 32.58 14.74
C SER A 241 -2.31 34.07 14.57
N SER A 242 -3.30 34.86 14.16
CA SER A 242 -3.20 36.31 14.02
C SER A 242 -2.89 36.99 15.35
N PHE A 243 -3.63 36.66 16.42
CA PHE A 243 -3.41 37.20 17.75
C PHE A 243 -1.99 36.95 18.25
N MET A 244 -1.49 35.72 18.10
CA MET A 244 -0.12 35.35 18.50
C MET A 244 0.95 36.14 17.75
N LEU A 245 0.72 36.50 16.48
CA LEU A 245 1.65 37.32 15.69
C LEU A 245 1.66 38.81 16.10
N PHE A 246 0.56 39.34 16.64
CA PHE A 246 0.48 40.73 17.09
C PHE A 246 1.09 40.97 18.48
N LEU A 247 1.14 39.95 19.33
CA LEU A 247 1.69 40.06 20.69
C LEU A 247 3.14 40.59 20.73
N PRO A 248 4.09 40.09 19.91
CA PRO A 248 5.46 40.63 19.87
C PRO A 248 5.53 42.09 19.43
N ILE A 249 4.69 42.48 18.46
CA ILE A 249 4.64 43.85 17.94
C ILE A 249 4.18 44.81 19.05
N ILE A 250 3.09 44.45 19.73
CA ILE A 250 2.55 45.24 20.85
C ILE A 250 3.57 45.29 22.01
N PHE A 251 4.22 44.18 22.33
CA PHE A 251 5.26 44.13 23.35
C PHE A 251 6.45 45.05 23.02
N TYR A 252 6.88 45.07 21.77
CA TYR A 252 8.01 45.92 21.35
C TYR A 252 7.63 47.41 21.35
N LEU A 253 6.44 47.75 20.84
CA LEU A 253 5.92 49.11 20.83
C LEU A 253 5.69 49.64 22.25
N SER A 254 5.10 48.84 23.13
CA SER A 254 4.90 49.20 24.54
C SER A 254 6.22 49.42 25.27
N SER A 255 7.21 48.54 25.05
CA SER A 255 8.56 48.69 25.61
C SER A 255 9.25 49.97 25.13
N PHE A 256 9.13 50.30 23.84
CA PHE A 256 9.69 51.52 23.26
C PHE A 256 9.07 52.79 23.88
N LEU A 257 7.73 52.87 23.93
CA LEU A 257 7.02 54.02 24.52
C LEU A 257 7.35 54.21 26.00
N HIS A 258 7.45 53.11 26.77
CA HIS A 258 7.77 53.18 28.20
C HIS A 258 9.24 53.59 28.46
N SER A 259 10.15 53.26 27.54
CA SER A 259 11.57 53.67 27.60
C SER A 259 11.73 55.19 27.37
N GLU A 260 11.04 55.75 26.38
CA GLU A 260 11.03 57.20 26.09
C GLU A 260 10.51 58.03 27.28
N GLN A 261 9.48 57.53 27.98
CA GLN A 261 8.94 58.22 29.17
C GLN A 261 9.89 58.21 30.36
N LYS A 262 10.70 57.15 30.55
CA LYS A 262 11.70 57.11 31.63
C LYS A 262 12.86 58.07 31.40
N LYS A 263 13.23 58.37 30.15
CA LYS A 263 14.29 59.35 29.83
C LYS A 263 13.92 60.80 30.18
N ARG A 264 12.64 61.14 30.34
CA ARG A 264 12.19 62.50 30.73
C ARG A 264 12.04 62.72 32.25
N LYS A 265 12.38 61.74 33.10
CA LYS A 265 12.43 61.90 34.57
C LYS A 265 13.83 61.74 35.15
N LEU A 266 14.86 62.29 34.47
CA LEU A 266 16.12 62.58 35.15
C LEU A 266 15.87 63.75 36.11
N ILE A 267 15.64 63.43 37.37
CA ILE A 267 15.69 64.38 38.49
C ILE A 267 17.05 65.05 38.42
N HIS A 268 17.08 66.34 38.08
CA HIS A 268 18.28 67.15 38.22
C HIS A 268 18.69 67.11 39.71
N PRO A 269 19.92 66.67 40.06
CA PRO A 269 20.38 66.75 41.43
C PRO A 269 20.43 68.23 41.84
N LYS A 270 19.59 68.62 42.82
CA LYS A 270 19.68 69.94 43.45
C LYS A 270 21.05 70.04 44.12
N ARG A 271 21.90 70.97 43.68
CA ARG A 271 23.15 71.32 44.36
C ARG A 271 22.86 71.67 45.82
N ALA A 272 23.59 71.05 46.74
CA ALA A 272 23.72 71.55 48.11
C ALA A 272 24.58 72.83 48.09
N ILE A 273 24.07 73.91 48.66
CA ILE A 273 24.85 75.11 48.99
C ILE A 273 25.58 74.79 50.29
N LEU A 274 26.88 74.50 50.22
CA LEU A 274 27.72 74.40 51.41
C LEU A 274 28.14 75.82 51.79
N HIS A 275 27.45 76.41 52.78
CA HIS A 275 28.01 77.51 53.56
C HIS A 275 29.03 76.92 54.54
N SER A 276 30.32 77.14 54.30
CA SER A 276 31.36 76.98 55.32
C SER A 276 32.29 78.19 55.26
N ASN A 277 31.98 79.19 56.09
CA ASN A 277 32.98 80.15 56.54
C ASN A 277 33.98 79.42 57.45
N LEU A 278 35.25 79.87 57.39
CA LEU A 278 36.37 79.59 58.28
C LEU A 278 37.10 78.25 58.10
N MET A 279 38.27 78.30 57.48
CA MET A 279 39.52 78.37 58.25
C MET A 279 40.73 78.77 57.39
N ASN A 280 41.44 79.75 57.91
CA ASN A 280 42.73 80.29 57.49
C ASN A 280 43.84 79.24 57.65
N ILE A 281 44.66 78.99 56.61
CA ILE A 281 46.05 78.58 56.80
C ILE A 281 46.93 79.36 55.82
N GLN A 282 47.89 80.03 56.45
CA GLN A 282 48.85 81.01 55.99
C GLN A 282 50.00 80.40 55.18
N ASP A 283 50.43 81.16 54.18
CA ASP A 283 51.72 81.24 53.48
C ASP A 283 52.89 80.34 53.91
N ARG A 284 53.59 79.81 52.89
CA ARG A 284 55.06 79.88 52.85
C ARG A 284 55.60 79.87 51.42
N SER A 285 56.27 80.97 51.08
CA SER A 285 57.15 81.18 49.93
C SER A 285 58.55 80.61 50.16
N SER A 286 59.11 80.00 49.11
CA SER A 286 60.52 80.09 48.66
C SER A 286 60.69 79.24 47.41
#